data_AF-A0A383E9J0-F1
#
_entry.id   AF-A0A383E9J0-F1
#
_cell.length_a   1.000
_cell.length_b   1.000
_cell.length_c   1.000
_cell.angle_alpha   90.00
_cell.angle_beta   90.00
_cell.angle_gamma   90.00
#
_symmetry.space_group_name_H-M   'P 1'
#
loop_
_entity.id
_entity.type
_entity.pdbx_description
1 polymer ?
#
loop_
_entity_poly.entity_id
_entity_poly.type
_entity_poly.pdbx_seq_one_letter_code
_entity_poly.pdbx_strand_id
1 'polypeptide(L)' 'MSIIENLSELSLQYFALVRQLSSKFELTLSQTLVLLSIPFDGITISDLSEKLGIDISTMTRNIQRIEKKNLIKR' A
#
# COMPACT_ATOMS: atom_id res chain seq x y z
N MET A 1 6.65 22.13 17.91
CA MET A 1 6.38 20.85 17.23
C MET A 1 7.64 20.44 16.49
N SER A 2 8.18 19.26 16.79
CA SER A 2 9.38 18.74 16.16
C SER A 2 9.10 18.35 14.71
N ILE A 3 10.16 18.21 13.90
CA ILE A 3 10.02 17.72 12.52
C ILE A 3 9.39 16.32 12.45
N ILE A 4 9.66 15.48 13.45
CA ILE A 4 9.11 14.12 13.55
C ILE A 4 7.60 14.16 13.78
N GLU A 5 7.13 15.04 14.67
CA GLU A 5 5.70 15.24 14.92
C GLU A 5 4.99 15.75 13.65
N ASN A 6 5.58 16.73 12.96
CA ASN A 6 5.01 17.26 11.71
C ASN A 6 4.92 16.19 10.60
N LEU A 7 5.97 15.37 10.43
CA LEU A 7 5.97 14.27 9.45
C LEU A 7 4.94 13.20 9.82
N SER A 8 4.79 12.90 11.11
CA SER A 8 3.80 11.93 11.60
C SER A 8 2.38 12.43 11.32
N GLU A 9 2.09 13.69 11.63
CA GLU A 9 0.78 14.28 11.34
C GLU A 9 0.49 14.32 9.84
N LEU A 10 1.47 14.73 9.03
CA LEU A 10 1.34 14.72 7.57
C LEU A 10 1.05 13.31 7.03
N SER A 11 1.74 12.29 7.55
CA SER A 11 1.51 10.89 7.17
C SER A 11 0.10 10.43 7.53
N LEU A 12 -0.42 10.85 8.69
CA LEU A 12 -1.76 10.50 9.14
C LEU A 12 -2.83 11.13 8.24
N GLN A 13 -2.67 12.41 7.91
CA GLN A 13 -3.56 13.12 6.99
C GLN A 13 -3.53 12.51 5.59
N TYR A 14 -2.33 12.19 5.07
CA TYR A 14 -2.16 11.48 3.81
C TYR A 14 -2.90 10.13 3.81
N PHE A 15 -2.71 9.31 4.84
CA PHE A 15 -3.39 8.02 4.96
C PHE A 15 -4.91 8.15 5.10
N ALA A 16 -5.41 9.21 5.75
CA ALA A 16 -6.84 9.48 5.82
C ALA A 16 -7.42 9.75 4.42
N LEU A 17 -6.74 10.59 3.62
CA LEU A 17 -7.14 10.88 2.24
C LEU A 17 -7.10 9.63 1.35
N VAL A 18 -6.00 8.87 1.40
CA VAL A 18 -5.86 7.63 0.63
C VAL A 18 -6.96 6.65 0.99
N ARG A 19 -7.26 6.48 2.29
CA ARG A 19 -8.33 5.58 2.75
C ARG A 19 -9.72 6.04 2.26
N GLN A 20 -9.98 7.33 2.25
CA GLN A 20 -11.25 7.89 1.76
C GLN A 20 -11.42 7.67 0.25
N LEU A 21 -10.35 7.79 -0.53
CA LEU A 21 -10.39 7.57 -1.97
C LEU A 21 -10.45 6.07 -2.30
N SER A 22 -9.68 5.24 -1.60
CA SER A 22 -9.59 3.81 -1.86
C SER A 22 -10.90 3.07 -1.56
N SER A 23 -11.68 3.55 -0.60
CA SER A 23 -12.98 2.94 -0.26
C SER A 23 -13.95 2.95 -1.44
N LYS A 24 -13.85 3.95 -2.34
CA LYS A 24 -14.64 4.02 -3.59
C LYS A 24 -14.36 2.86 -4.55
N PHE A 25 -13.20 2.22 -4.41
CA PHE A 25 -12.75 1.08 -5.21
C PHE A 25 -12.78 -0.23 -4.40
N GLU A 26 -13.41 -0.23 -3.22
CA GLU A 26 -13.42 -1.35 -2.28
C GLU A 26 -12.00 -1.85 -1.90
N LEU A 27 -11.06 -0.91 -1.79
CA LEU A 27 -9.68 -1.18 -1.41
C LEU A 27 -9.40 -0.67 -0.01
N THR A 28 -8.66 -1.48 0.76
CA THR A 28 -8.11 -1.03 2.04
C THR A 28 -6.91 -0.10 1.80
N LEU A 29 -6.54 0.67 2.83
CA LEU A 29 -5.33 1.49 2.78
C LEU A 29 -4.10 0.64 2.44
N SER A 30 -3.92 -0.52 3.09
CA SER A 30 -2.79 -1.42 2.84
C SER A 30 -2.74 -1.91 1.39
N GLN A 31 -3.89 -2.31 0.83
CA GLN A 31 -3.96 -2.74 -0.57
C GLN A 31 -3.62 -1.61 -1.55
N THR A 32 -4.07 -0.39 -1.22
CA THR A 32 -3.84 0.78 -2.05
C THR A 32 -2.37 1.20 -2.03
N LEU A 33 -1.74 1.22 -0.86
CA LEU A 33 -0.31 1.52 -0.73
C LEU A 33 0.55 0.49 -1.46
N VAL A 34 0.16 -0.79 -1.41
CA VAL A 34 0.77 -1.85 -2.22
C VAL A 34 0.68 -1.54 -3.71
N LEU A 35 -0.52 -1.25 -4.23
CA LEU A 35 -0.73 -0.90 -5.64
C LEU A 35 0.10 0.30 -6.09
N LEU A 36 0.12 1.37 -5.29
CA LEU A 36 0.88 2.60 -5.58
C LEU A 36 2.40 2.38 -5.56
N SER A 37 2.87 1.25 -5.01
CA SER A 37 4.30 0.95 -4.86
C SER A 37 4.84 0.00 -5.94
N ILE A 38 3.97 -0.58 -6.76
CA ILE A 38 4.33 -1.46 -7.88
C ILE A 38 4.69 -0.59 -9.10
N PRO A 39 5.93 -0.67 -9.62
CA PRO A 39 6.32 0.05 -10.82
C PRO A 39 5.77 -0.65 -12.08
N PHE A 40 5.78 0.05 -13.21
CA PHE A 40 5.19 -0.44 -14.47
C PHE A 40 5.90 -1.68 -15.05
N ASP A 41 7.19 -1.86 -14.75
CA ASP A 41 8.02 -3.00 -15.13
C ASP A 41 7.94 -4.18 -14.13
N GLY A 42 7.18 -4.02 -13.05
CA GLY A 42 6.96 -5.04 -12.03
C GLY A 42 7.98 -5.01 -10.90
N ILE A 43 7.68 -5.75 -9.83
CA ILE A 43 8.53 -5.84 -8.62
C ILE A 43 8.31 -7.21 -7.98
N THR A 44 9.35 -7.76 -7.35
CA THR A 44 9.18 -9.01 -6.60
C THR A 44 8.40 -8.75 -5.31
N ILE A 45 7.73 -9.79 -4.79
CA ILE A 45 7.01 -9.68 -3.51
C ILE A 45 7.97 -9.36 -2.36
N SER A 46 9.18 -9.91 -2.39
CA SER A 46 10.19 -9.69 -1.36
C SER A 46 10.66 -8.24 -1.34
N ASP A 47 10.99 -7.66 -2.50
CA ASP A 47 11.43 -6.27 -2.59
C ASP A 47 10.31 -5.31 -2.16
N LEU A 48 9.07 -5.62 -2.54
CA LEU A 48 7.90 -4.84 -2.13
C LEU A 48 7.63 -4.93 -0.63
N SER A 49 7.85 -6.10 -0.04
CA SER A 49 7.75 -6.38 1.41
C SER A 49 8.79 -5.56 2.19
N GLU A 50 10.04 -5.58 1.74
CA GLU A 50 11.13 -4.79 2.33
C GLU A 50 10.86 -3.28 2.21
N LYS A 51 10.53 -2.81 0.99
CA LYS A 51 10.27 -1.39 0.70
C LYS A 51 9.16 -0.79 1.57
N LEU A 52 8.13 -1.57 1.87
CA LEU A 52 6.98 -1.12 2.67
C LEU A 52 7.07 -1.49 4.15
N GLY A 53 8.11 -2.24 4.56
CA GLY A 53 8.25 -2.72 5.94
C GLY A 53 7.09 -3.63 6.37
N ILE A 54 6.54 -4.41 5.44
CA ILE A 54 5.40 -5.31 5.68
C ILE A 54 5.90 -6.75 5.58
N ASP A 55 5.57 -7.63 6.51
CA ASP A 55 5.96 -9.04 6.46
C ASP A 55 5.54 -9.72 5.15
N ILE A 56 6.40 -10.61 4.63
CA ILE A 56 6.15 -11.36 3.38
C ILE A 56 4.79 -12.06 3.40
N SER A 57 4.38 -12.63 4.54
CA SER A 57 3.08 -13.31 4.66
C SER A 57 1.89 -12.33 4.49
N THR A 58 2.03 -11.11 5.01
CA THR A 58 1.02 -10.05 4.88
C THR A 58 1.03 -9.48 3.46
N MET A 59 2.21 -9.28 2.86
CA MET A 59 2.35 -8.83 1.48
C MET A 59 1.71 -9.82 0.51
N THR A 60 2.00 -11.11 0.66
CA THR A 60 1.43 -12.18 -0.17
C THR A 60 -0.10 -12.20 -0.11
N ARG A 61 -0.69 -12.07 1.09
CA ARG A 61 -2.15 -11.97 1.25
C ARG A 61 -2.73 -10.73 0.56
N ASN A 62 -2.05 -9.58 0.64
CA ASN A 62 -2.48 -8.35 -0.05
C ASN A 62 -2.45 -8.53 -1.57
N ILE A 63 -1.32 -9.02 -2.12
CA ILE A 63 -1.17 -9.30 -3.55
C ILE A 63 -2.27 -10.23 -4.06
N GLN A 64 -2.54 -11.35 -3.37
CA GLN A 64 -3.62 -12.27 -3.75
C GLN A 64 -5.01 -11.61 -3.75
N ARG A 65 -5.29 -10.71 -2.80
CA ARG A 65 -6.59 -10.01 -2.75
C ARG A 65 -6.72 -8.97 -3.85
N ILE A 66 -5.63 -8.29 -4.20
CA ILE A 66 -5.58 -7.30 -5.27
C ILE A 66 -5.67 -7.98 -6.64
N GLU A 67 -4.98 -9.10 -6.82
CA GLU A 67 -5.05 -9.95 -8.01
C GLU A 67 -6.47 -10.47 -8.25
N LYS A 68 -7.17 -10.93 -7.20
CA LYS A 68 -8.60 -11.31 -7.30
C LYS A 68 -9.53 -10.18 -7.73
N LYS A 69 -9.12 -8.92 -7.55
CA LYS A 69 -9.84 -7.73 -8.05
C LYS A 69 -9.41 -7.34 -9.47
N ASN A 70 -8.58 -8.13 -10.14
CA ASN A 70 -8.03 -7.90 -11.48
C ASN A 70 -7.23 -6.60 -11.62
N LEU A 71 -6.64 -6.09 -10.52
CA LEU A 71 -5.88 -4.84 -10.53
C LEU A 71 -4.40 -5.03 -10.83
N ILE A 72 -3.90 -6.26 -10.70
CA ILE A 72 -2.52 -6.65 -11.03
C ILE A 72 -2.52 -8.01 -11.73
N LYS A 73 -1.41 -8.32 -12.39
CA LYS A 73 -1.11 -9.64 -12.94
C LYS A 73 0.25 -10.07 -12.39
N ARG A 74 0.36 -11.34 -11.99
CA ARG A 74 1.63 -11.96 -11.59
C ARG A 74 2.26 -12.70 -12.75
#